data_AF-A0A2W6BX31-F1
#
_entry.id   AF-A0A2W6BX31-F1
#
_cell.length_a   1.000
_cell.length_b   1.000
_cell.length_c   1.000
_cell.angle_alpha   90.00
_cell.angle_beta   90.00
_cell.angle_gamma   90.00
#
_symmetry.space_group_name_H-M   'P 1'
#
loop_
_entity.id
_entity.type
_entity.pdbx_description
1 polymer ?
#
loop_
_entity_poly.entity_id
_entity_poly.type
_entity_poly.pdbx_seq_one_letter_code
_entity_poly.pdbx_strand_id
1 'polypeptide(L)'
;MAMEQVVKQEGARDAQQYRRRVKLLAAIYFAIGLLTITSMGLIAWRIKFWTTFSQRTNVETLTFALVFVLFAYLLIRTFNGFVGALRMIWYDGLRRLGGSKDEAIEQAKQKALPDAKKGEGTRRAYTDWQILMVDKPYEPIHIPLEDEAGKLGVLDINGVRLRLRPTKRGLSNSVFEYIANQIENAINDCPEDHVGGNEEIANSDGDSKIDITVVEWQEIDDDEALEYYYQAEAFRRLARKLESEDQFWPSIWLHERDVQFISDRMREVMPSLRDECFLPDLEYSAEYKVPIIPEPLGFVALSRNESRADPVATMGCAAVIAAVLTALMIYLLIILPWVPGK
;
A
#
# COMPACT_ATOMS: atom_id res chain seq x y z
N MET A 1 5.07 14.48 -15.98
CA MET A 1 5.43 13.14 -16.49
C MET A 1 6.37 12.36 -15.56
N ALA A 2 7.66 12.69 -15.40
CA ALA A 2 8.57 11.85 -14.56
C ALA A 2 8.21 11.83 -13.05
N MET A 3 7.54 12.86 -12.52
CA MET A 3 7.05 12.87 -11.13
C MET A 3 5.69 12.15 -10.96
N GLU A 4 4.88 12.06 -12.03
CA GLU A 4 3.57 11.38 -11.97
C GLU A 4 3.72 9.86 -11.86
N GLN A 5 4.71 9.28 -12.55
CA GLN A 5 5.02 7.84 -12.45
C GLN A 5 5.67 7.45 -11.12
N VAL A 6 6.35 8.38 -10.44
CA VAL A 6 7.01 8.11 -9.15
C VAL A 6 6.02 8.10 -7.97
N VAL A 7 4.87 8.75 -8.12
CA VAL A 7 3.82 8.82 -7.08
C VAL A 7 2.70 7.80 -7.31
N LYS A 8 2.45 7.44 -8.58
CA LYS A 8 1.61 6.29 -8.89
C LYS A 8 2.26 5.05 -8.31
N GLN A 9 1.47 4.31 -7.55
CA GLN A 9 1.81 2.98 -7.16
C GLN A 9 1.98 2.15 -8.44
N GLU A 10 3.22 1.97 -8.91
CA GLU A 10 3.51 0.82 -9.77
C GLU A 10 3.26 -0.39 -8.88
N GLY A 11 2.05 -0.96 -8.98
CA GLY A 11 1.72 -2.19 -8.31
C GLY A 11 2.83 -3.20 -8.59
N ALA A 12 3.25 -3.97 -7.59
CA ALA A 12 4.30 -4.95 -7.81
C ALA A 12 3.83 -5.93 -8.90
N ARG A 13 4.60 -6.06 -9.97
CA ARG A 13 4.28 -6.97 -11.08
C ARG A 13 4.64 -8.42 -10.75
N ASP A 14 5.57 -8.59 -9.81
CA ASP A 14 6.14 -9.87 -9.42
C ASP A 14 6.36 -9.96 -7.91
N ALA A 15 6.41 -11.19 -7.40
CA ALA A 15 6.61 -11.48 -5.99
C ALA A 15 7.92 -10.90 -5.44
N GLN A 16 8.98 -10.88 -6.26
CA GLN A 16 10.25 -10.28 -5.86
C GLN A 16 10.15 -8.76 -5.67
N GLN A 17 9.40 -8.08 -6.54
CA GLN A 17 9.18 -6.63 -6.44
C GLN A 17 8.35 -6.31 -5.19
N TYR A 18 7.29 -7.09 -4.92
CA TYR A 18 6.48 -6.94 -3.72
C TYR A 18 7.34 -7.08 -2.46
N ARG A 19 8.18 -8.12 -2.41
CA ARG A 19 9.09 -8.35 -1.29
C ARG A 19 10.07 -7.20 -1.07
N ARG A 20 10.68 -6.68 -2.15
CA ARG A 20 11.60 -5.53 -2.07
C ARG A 20 10.90 -4.31 -1.50
N ARG A 21 9.66 -4.05 -1.94
CA ARG A 21 8.85 -2.94 -1.46
C ARG A 21 8.56 -3.03 0.03
N VAL A 22 8.08 -4.18 0.51
CA VAL A 22 7.81 -4.41 1.94
C VAL A 22 9.09 -4.23 2.77
N LYS A 23 10.23 -4.75 2.30
CA LYS A 23 11.53 -4.57 2.97
C LYS A 23 11.99 -3.11 2.99
N LEU A 24 11.79 -2.37 1.90
CA LEU A 24 12.10 -0.96 1.81
C LEU A 24 11.24 -0.15 2.80
N LEU A 25 9.94 -0.43 2.85
CA LEU A 25 9.02 0.20 3.80
C LEU A 25 9.43 -0.07 5.26
N ALA A 26 9.77 -1.33 5.56
CA ALA A 26 10.30 -1.70 6.89
C ALA A 26 11.60 -0.94 7.21
N ALA A 27 12.52 -0.82 6.26
CA ALA A 27 13.76 -0.07 6.43
C ALA A 27 13.51 1.43 6.68
N ILE A 28 12.53 2.03 5.99
CA ILE A 28 12.11 3.42 6.19
C ILE A 28 11.56 3.62 7.61
N TYR A 29 10.64 2.77 8.06
CA TYR A 29 10.12 2.83 9.44
C TYR A 29 11.21 2.65 10.48
N PHE A 30 12.13 1.70 10.24
CA PHE A 30 13.29 1.49 11.11
C PHE A 30 14.16 2.74 11.20
N ALA A 31 14.48 3.36 10.06
CA ALA A 31 15.29 4.58 9.98
C ALA A 31 14.62 5.76 10.69
N ILE A 32 13.32 5.99 10.46
CA ILE A 32 12.56 7.05 11.15
C ILE A 32 12.58 6.84 12.66
N GLY A 33 12.32 5.61 13.12
CA GLY A 33 12.35 5.29 14.55
C GLY A 33 13.73 5.49 15.16
N LEU A 34 14.80 5.11 14.45
CA LEU A 34 16.17 5.33 14.93
C LEU A 34 16.51 6.82 15.00
N LEU A 35 16.24 7.58 13.93
CA LEU A 35 16.52 9.01 13.85
C LEU A 35 15.76 9.82 14.91
N THR A 36 14.48 9.49 15.13
CA THR A 36 13.65 10.15 16.15
C THR A 36 14.19 9.87 17.56
N ILE A 37 14.50 8.61 17.89
CA ILE A 37 15.07 8.23 19.19
C ILE A 37 16.44 8.91 19.41
N THR A 38 17.33 8.88 18.40
CA THR A 38 18.64 9.52 18.48
C THR A 38 18.51 11.04 18.67
N SER A 39 17.65 11.71 17.90
CA SER A 39 17.42 13.15 18.02
C SER A 39 16.86 13.54 19.39
N MET A 40 15.87 12.81 19.89
CA MET A 40 15.33 13.05 21.24
C MET A 40 16.41 12.84 22.32
N GLY A 41 17.24 11.82 22.19
CA GLY A 41 18.37 11.57 23.08
C GLY A 41 19.40 12.70 23.07
N LEU A 42 19.75 13.21 21.88
CA LEU A 42 20.65 14.35 21.71
C LEU A 42 20.07 15.63 22.33
N ILE A 43 18.78 15.91 22.13
CA ILE A 43 18.10 17.07 22.73
C ILE A 43 18.09 16.94 24.25
N ALA A 44 17.71 15.79 24.81
CA ALA A 44 17.66 15.57 26.25
C ALA A 44 19.05 15.70 26.91
N TRP A 45 20.07 15.12 26.29
CA TRP A 45 21.46 15.26 26.72
C TRP A 45 21.91 16.73 26.71
N ARG A 46 21.57 17.46 25.64
CA ARG A 46 21.87 18.89 25.51
C ARG A 46 21.11 19.73 26.54
N ILE A 47 19.83 19.49 26.80
CA ILE A 47 19.09 20.24 27.82
C ILE A 47 19.76 20.06 29.19
N LYS A 48 20.09 18.82 29.58
CA LYS A 48 20.74 18.51 30.86
C LYS A 48 22.10 19.18 31.04
N PHE A 49 22.91 19.23 29.97
CA PHE A 49 24.22 19.87 30.02
C PHE A 49 24.09 21.40 30.21
N TRP A 50 23.03 22.04 29.67
CA TRP A 50 22.89 23.49 29.64
C TRP A 50 22.05 24.09 30.75
N THR A 51 21.11 23.34 31.32
CA THR A 51 20.47 23.75 32.59
C THR A 51 21.48 23.95 33.72
N THR A 52 22.68 23.36 33.57
CA THR A 52 23.81 23.53 34.49
C THR A 52 24.60 24.83 34.25
N PHE A 53 24.49 25.48 33.08
CA PHE A 53 25.27 26.67 32.70
C PHE A 53 24.46 28.00 32.67
N SER A 54 23.15 27.96 32.95
CA SER A 54 22.28 29.10 33.29
C SER A 54 22.58 30.46 32.62
N GLN A 55 22.51 30.53 31.29
CA GLN A 55 22.13 31.73 30.54
C GLN A 55 21.80 31.32 29.10
N ARG A 56 20.51 31.16 28.77
CA ARG A 56 20.05 30.95 27.39
C ARG A 56 18.99 31.95 27.00
N THR A 57 18.97 32.26 25.71
CA THR A 57 17.90 33.05 25.08
C THR A 57 16.62 32.22 25.04
N ASN A 58 15.46 32.83 25.30
CA ASN A 58 14.16 32.14 25.31
C ASN A 58 13.84 31.42 23.98
N VAL A 59 14.41 31.89 22.87
CA VAL A 59 14.18 31.38 21.51
C VAL A 59 14.78 29.98 21.31
N GLU A 60 15.98 29.73 21.81
CA GLU A 60 16.64 28.42 21.67
C GLU A 60 15.90 27.31 22.42
N THR A 61 15.49 27.61 23.66
CA THR A 61 14.73 26.66 24.49
C THR A 61 13.39 26.31 23.84
N LEU A 62 12.70 27.32 23.30
CA LEU A 62 11.45 27.10 22.56
C LEU A 62 11.67 26.24 21.31
N THR A 63 12.75 26.49 20.57
CA THR A 63 13.08 25.73 19.34
C THR A 63 13.34 24.26 19.68
N PHE A 64 14.16 23.95 20.69
CA PHE A 64 14.40 22.56 21.10
C PHE A 64 13.13 21.87 21.62
N ALA A 65 12.27 22.59 22.35
CA ALA A 65 11.00 22.06 22.80
C ALA A 65 10.07 21.71 21.63
N LEU A 66 9.96 22.61 20.64
CA LEU A 66 9.17 22.38 19.43
C LEU A 66 9.67 21.15 18.66
N VAL A 67 10.98 21.06 18.42
CA VAL A 67 11.61 19.93 17.71
C VAL A 67 11.43 18.62 18.49
N PHE A 68 11.54 18.65 19.83
CA PHE A 68 11.29 17.47 20.66
C PHE A 68 9.84 16.98 20.55
N VAL A 69 8.87 17.90 20.61
CA VAL A 69 7.44 17.57 20.43
C VAL A 69 7.18 16.99 19.03
N LEU A 70 7.79 17.56 17.99
CA LEU A 70 7.70 17.05 16.63
C LEU A 70 8.24 15.61 16.51
N PHE A 71 9.43 15.35 17.06
CA PHE A 71 10.00 14.00 17.05
C PHE A 71 9.20 13.01 17.91
N ALA A 72 8.67 13.45 19.05
CA ALA A 72 7.79 12.63 19.87
C ALA A 72 6.49 12.28 19.12
N TYR A 73 5.89 13.24 18.41
CA TYR A 73 4.73 13.02 17.57
C TYR A 73 5.03 12.00 16.47
N LEU A 74 6.13 12.18 15.73
CA LEU A 74 6.56 11.24 14.69
C LEU A 74 6.79 9.84 15.28
N LEU A 75 7.52 9.74 16.39
CA LEU A 75 7.79 8.47 17.05
C LEU A 75 6.51 7.76 17.46
N ILE A 76 5.53 8.46 18.05
CA ILE A 76 4.24 7.87 18.44
C ILE A 76 3.48 7.36 17.22
N ARG A 77 3.44 8.13 16.12
CA ARG A 77 2.73 7.75 14.89
C ARG A 77 3.40 6.57 14.18
N THR A 78 4.73 6.50 14.17
CA THR A 78 5.47 5.44 13.49
C THR A 78 5.91 4.30 14.41
N PHE A 79 5.57 4.34 15.71
CA PHE A 79 6.05 3.38 16.71
C PHE A 79 5.71 1.94 16.33
N ASN A 80 4.48 1.70 15.92
CA ASN A 80 4.03 0.37 15.51
C ASN A 80 4.83 -0.14 14.29
N GLY A 81 5.20 0.74 13.36
CA GLY A 81 6.03 0.40 12.20
C GLY A 81 7.48 0.13 12.56
N PHE A 82 8.02 0.88 13.51
CA PHE A 82 9.34 0.60 14.04
C PHE A 82 9.40 -0.76 14.74
N VAL A 83 8.41 -1.09 15.58
CA VAL A 83 8.31 -2.40 16.24
C VAL A 83 8.09 -3.53 15.22
N GLY A 84 7.26 -3.30 14.19
CA GLY A 84 7.06 -4.22 13.08
C GLY A 84 8.36 -4.53 12.34
N ALA A 85 9.11 -3.48 11.96
CA ALA A 85 10.40 -3.61 11.30
C ALA A 85 11.43 -4.35 12.17
N LEU A 86 11.47 -4.07 13.47
CA LEU A 86 12.32 -4.81 14.43
C LEU A 86 11.98 -6.30 14.47
N ARG A 87 10.69 -6.66 14.47
CA ARG A 87 10.24 -8.06 14.41
C ARG A 87 10.69 -8.73 13.12
N MET A 88 10.57 -8.05 11.98
CA MET A 88 11.06 -8.57 10.70
C MET A 88 12.57 -8.83 10.74
N ILE A 89 13.37 -7.88 11.26
CA ILE A 89 14.82 -8.05 11.42
C ILE A 89 15.13 -9.22 12.36
N TRP A 90 14.38 -9.39 13.44
CA TRP A 90 14.53 -10.50 14.37
C TRP A 90 14.30 -11.86 13.69
N TYR A 91 13.21 -12.01 12.92
CA TYR A 91 12.95 -13.25 12.18
C TYR A 91 13.95 -13.51 11.05
N ASP A 92 14.38 -12.48 10.31
CA ASP A 92 15.44 -12.60 9.31
C ASP A 92 16.79 -12.96 9.97
N GLY A 93 17.05 -12.47 11.19
CA GLY A 93 18.22 -12.80 12.00
C GLY A 93 18.20 -14.25 12.49
N LEU A 94 17.06 -14.73 12.98
CA LEU A 94 16.86 -16.13 13.36
C LEU A 94 17.13 -17.08 12.19
N ARG A 95 16.68 -16.71 10.98
CA ARG A 95 16.94 -17.48 9.74
C ARG A 95 18.44 -17.60 9.41
N ARG A 96 19.23 -16.58 9.75
CA ARG A 96 20.68 -16.56 9.48
C ARG A 96 21.50 -17.24 10.56
N LEU A 97 21.04 -17.20 11.82
CA LEU A 97 21.80 -17.68 12.98
C LEU A 97 21.47 -19.11 13.40
N GLY A 98 20.27 -19.60 13.10
CA GLY A 98 19.86 -20.98 13.39
C GLY A 98 19.39 -21.65 12.10
N GLY A 99 19.82 -22.90 11.86
CA GLY A 99 19.33 -23.74 10.76
C GLY A 99 17.86 -24.16 10.89
N SER A 100 17.02 -23.32 11.50
CA SER A 100 15.58 -23.49 11.59
C SER A 100 15.00 -23.54 10.18
N LYS A 101 14.18 -24.56 9.90
CA LYS A 101 13.49 -24.69 8.61
C LYS A 101 12.65 -23.44 8.35
N ASP A 102 12.74 -22.90 7.13
CA ASP A 102 12.04 -21.69 6.72
C ASP A 102 10.55 -21.72 7.05
N GLU A 103 9.91 -22.89 6.92
CA GLU A 103 8.52 -23.15 7.31
C GLU A 103 8.21 -22.82 8.78
N ALA A 104 9.10 -23.17 9.71
CA ALA A 104 8.87 -22.94 11.14
C ALA A 104 8.87 -21.45 11.49
N ILE A 105 9.69 -20.65 10.79
CA ILE A 105 9.74 -19.20 10.94
C ILE A 105 8.45 -18.59 10.41
N GLU A 106 7.98 -19.00 9.24
CA GLU A 106 6.73 -18.49 8.66
C GLU A 106 5.51 -18.85 9.50
N GLN A 107 5.46 -20.06 10.08
CA GLN A 107 4.43 -20.44 11.05
C GLN A 107 4.51 -19.60 12.34
N ALA A 108 5.72 -19.26 12.81
CA ALA A 108 5.89 -18.40 13.97
C ALA A 108 5.42 -16.97 13.69
N LYS A 109 5.69 -16.43 12.49
CA LYS A 109 5.16 -15.14 12.04
C LYS A 109 3.63 -15.17 12.02
N GLN A 110 3.04 -16.20 11.41
CA GLN A 110 1.58 -16.37 11.34
C GLN A 110 0.91 -16.38 12.72
N LYS A 111 1.54 -17.02 13.72
CA LYS A 111 1.06 -17.05 15.11
C LYS A 111 1.21 -15.71 15.82
N ALA A 112 2.23 -14.93 15.48
CA ALA A 112 2.47 -13.61 16.07
C ALA A 112 1.50 -12.53 15.54
N LEU A 113 0.81 -12.79 14.42
CA LEU A 113 -0.18 -11.87 13.86
C LEU A 113 -1.49 -11.92 14.66
N PRO A 114 -2.03 -10.75 15.06
CA PRO A 114 -3.30 -10.68 15.77
C PRO A 114 -4.47 -11.06 14.86
N ASP A 115 -5.44 -11.80 15.40
CA ASP A 115 -6.66 -12.15 14.69
C ASP A 115 -7.51 -10.90 14.41
N ALA A 116 -8.13 -10.86 13.23
CA ALA A 116 -9.11 -9.85 12.89
C ALA A 116 -10.45 -10.17 13.57
N LYS A 117 -11.09 -9.18 14.19
CA LYS A 117 -12.48 -9.35 14.66
C LYS A 117 -13.42 -9.43 13.45
N LYS A 118 -14.61 -9.98 13.66
CA LYS A 118 -15.61 -10.13 12.58
C LYS A 118 -15.94 -8.76 11.96
N GLY A 119 -15.68 -8.63 10.65
CA GLY A 119 -15.90 -7.40 9.88
C GLY A 119 -14.80 -6.35 10.01
N GLU A 120 -13.85 -6.54 10.93
CA GLU A 120 -12.74 -5.62 11.12
C GLU A 120 -11.71 -5.76 9.99
N GLY A 121 -11.27 -4.64 9.43
CA GLY A 121 -10.29 -4.62 8.35
C GLY A 121 -10.81 -5.18 7.02
N THR A 122 -12.14 -5.38 6.87
CA THR A 122 -12.70 -5.68 5.56
C THR A 122 -12.55 -4.44 4.68
N ARG A 123 -11.83 -4.59 3.58
CA ARG A 123 -11.57 -3.51 2.62
C ARG A 123 -12.21 -3.82 1.29
N ARG A 124 -12.47 -2.78 0.51
CA ARG A 124 -13.02 -2.92 -0.83
C ARG A 124 -12.35 -1.95 -1.78
N ALA A 125 -12.21 -2.40 -3.00
CA ALA A 125 -11.68 -1.63 -4.10
C ALA A 125 -12.51 -1.92 -5.34
N TYR A 126 -12.51 -1.01 -6.30
CA TYR A 126 -13.25 -1.11 -7.54
C TYR A 126 -12.31 -0.97 -8.73
N THR A 127 -12.47 -1.86 -9.71
CA THR A 127 -11.72 -1.85 -10.96
C THR A 127 -12.52 -1.18 -12.06
N ASP A 128 -11.82 -0.64 -13.05
CA ASP A 128 -12.36 -0.15 -14.32
C ASP A 128 -13.05 -1.26 -15.11
N TRP A 129 -12.43 -2.44 -15.12
CA TRP A 129 -12.94 -3.63 -15.78
C TRP A 129 -13.77 -4.51 -14.87
N GLN A 130 -14.85 -5.06 -15.42
CA GLN A 130 -15.66 -6.07 -14.76
C GLN A 130 -15.01 -7.44 -14.94
N ILE A 131 -14.61 -8.09 -13.84
CA ILE A 131 -13.96 -9.41 -13.87
C ILE A 131 -15.00 -10.51 -13.67
N LEU A 132 -15.08 -11.44 -14.62
CA LEU A 132 -16.09 -12.52 -14.68
C LEU A 132 -15.43 -13.87 -14.93
N MET A 133 -16.10 -14.96 -14.52
CA MET A 133 -15.71 -16.32 -14.90
C MET A 133 -16.49 -16.76 -16.14
N VAL A 134 -15.82 -17.42 -17.08
CA VAL A 134 -16.44 -17.96 -18.32
C VAL A 134 -17.62 -18.85 -18.01
N ASP A 135 -17.44 -19.86 -17.16
CA ASP A 135 -18.50 -20.83 -16.85
C ASP A 135 -19.57 -20.28 -15.91
N LYS A 136 -19.23 -19.25 -15.12
CA LYS A 136 -20.05 -18.75 -14.01
C LYS A 136 -19.96 -17.22 -13.87
N PRO A 137 -20.44 -16.43 -14.84
CA PRO A 137 -20.25 -14.97 -14.89
C PRO A 137 -20.78 -14.20 -13.67
N TYR A 138 -21.78 -14.76 -12.97
CA TYR A 138 -22.45 -14.09 -11.87
C TYR A 138 -22.07 -14.63 -10.49
N GLU A 139 -21.19 -15.63 -10.42
CA GLU A 139 -20.65 -16.12 -9.17
C GLU A 139 -19.38 -15.33 -8.79
N PRO A 140 -19.21 -14.97 -7.51
CA PRO A 140 -17.98 -14.34 -7.05
C PRO A 140 -16.80 -15.31 -7.16
N ILE A 141 -15.66 -14.80 -7.64
CA ILE A 141 -14.40 -15.54 -7.65
C ILE A 141 -13.77 -15.42 -6.27
N HIS A 142 -13.40 -16.55 -5.67
CA HIS A 142 -12.80 -16.60 -4.35
C HIS A 142 -11.33 -17.00 -4.46
N ILE A 143 -10.43 -16.08 -4.13
CA ILE A 143 -8.99 -16.31 -4.12
C ILE A 143 -8.53 -16.41 -2.65
N PRO A 144 -8.18 -17.61 -2.15
CA PRO A 144 -7.74 -17.77 -0.78
C PRO A 144 -6.33 -17.21 -0.61
N LEU A 145 -6.11 -16.40 0.43
CA LEU A 145 -4.78 -15.93 0.82
C LEU A 145 -4.21 -16.90 1.84
N GLU A 146 -3.75 -18.06 1.37
CA GLU A 146 -3.21 -19.13 2.21
C GLU A 146 -2.06 -19.90 1.56
N ASP A 147 -1.14 -20.34 2.40
CA ASP A 147 -0.08 -21.29 2.07
C ASP A 147 0.08 -22.32 3.21
N GLU A 148 1.16 -23.10 3.17
CA GLU A 148 1.48 -24.12 4.17
C GLU A 148 1.70 -23.57 5.60
N ALA A 149 2.07 -22.29 5.73
CA ALA A 149 2.28 -21.64 7.03
C ALA A 149 0.98 -21.10 7.63
N GLY A 150 -0.03 -20.82 6.80
CA GLY A 150 -1.39 -20.52 7.24
C GLY A 150 -2.15 -19.52 6.38
N LYS A 151 -3.32 -19.11 6.88
CA LYS A 151 -4.30 -18.27 6.18
C LYS A 151 -4.29 -16.82 6.68
N LEU A 152 -4.16 -15.85 5.77
CA LEU A 152 -4.24 -14.41 6.06
C LEU A 152 -5.61 -13.80 5.73
N GLY A 153 -6.37 -14.41 4.81
CA GLY A 153 -7.68 -13.92 4.42
C GLY A 153 -8.24 -14.61 3.19
N VAL A 154 -9.26 -13.99 2.61
CA VAL A 154 -9.84 -14.36 1.31
C VAL A 154 -10.10 -13.08 0.54
N LEU A 155 -9.70 -13.04 -0.72
CA LEU A 155 -10.11 -12.00 -1.66
C LEU A 155 -11.30 -12.51 -2.47
N ASP A 156 -12.38 -11.73 -2.48
CA ASP A 156 -13.54 -11.98 -3.32
C ASP A 156 -13.57 -10.96 -4.46
N ILE A 157 -13.69 -11.46 -5.69
CA ILE A 157 -13.90 -10.64 -6.89
C ILE A 157 -15.34 -10.85 -7.33
N ASN A 158 -16.10 -9.77 -7.48
CA ASN A 158 -17.48 -9.83 -7.92
C ASN A 158 -17.74 -8.71 -8.93
N GLY A 159 -17.52 -9.01 -10.22
CA GLY A 159 -17.56 -8.01 -11.27
C GLY A 159 -16.45 -6.99 -11.07
N VAL A 160 -16.82 -5.71 -10.95
CA VAL A 160 -15.86 -4.61 -10.70
C VAL A 160 -15.39 -4.55 -9.24
N ARG A 161 -16.05 -5.25 -8.31
CA ARG A 161 -15.76 -5.11 -6.87
C ARG A 161 -14.76 -6.16 -6.40
N LEU A 162 -13.64 -5.70 -5.88
CA LEU A 162 -12.71 -6.48 -5.09
C LEU A 162 -13.01 -6.30 -3.60
N ARG A 163 -13.06 -7.40 -2.84
CA ARG A 163 -13.29 -7.37 -1.39
C ARG A 163 -12.28 -8.23 -0.67
N LEU A 164 -11.53 -7.65 0.24
CA LEU A 164 -10.61 -8.38 1.10
C LEU A 164 -11.27 -8.67 2.44
N ARG A 165 -11.40 -9.96 2.78
CA ARG A 165 -11.86 -10.45 4.08
C ARG A 165 -10.66 -10.97 4.87
N PRO A 166 -10.05 -10.16 5.75
CA PRO A 166 -8.90 -10.60 6.53
C PRO A 166 -9.30 -11.62 7.61
N THR A 167 -8.46 -12.63 7.82
CA THR A 167 -8.46 -13.43 9.06
C THR A 167 -7.47 -12.88 10.08
N LYS A 168 -6.41 -12.23 9.60
CA LYS A 168 -5.38 -11.55 10.41
C LYS A 168 -5.41 -10.04 10.16
N ARG A 169 -5.16 -9.26 11.21
CA ARG A 169 -5.00 -7.79 11.08
C ARG A 169 -3.70 -7.45 10.35
N GLY A 170 -3.69 -6.28 9.71
CA GLY A 170 -2.48 -5.70 9.10
C GLY A 170 -2.39 -5.84 7.58
N LEU A 171 -3.35 -6.52 6.92
CA LEU A 171 -3.40 -6.51 5.46
C LEU A 171 -3.70 -5.10 4.94
N SER A 172 -2.90 -4.65 3.97
CA SER A 172 -2.94 -3.35 3.32
C SER A 172 -3.73 -3.39 2.02
N ASN A 173 -3.97 -2.22 1.42
CA ASN A 173 -4.62 -2.15 0.12
C ASN A 173 -3.72 -2.56 -1.06
N SER A 174 -2.39 -2.68 -0.89
CA SER A 174 -1.51 -3.08 -2.00
C SER A 174 -1.77 -4.50 -2.51
N VAL A 175 -2.48 -5.33 -1.74
CA VAL A 175 -2.96 -6.64 -2.20
C VAL A 175 -3.86 -6.53 -3.42
N PHE A 176 -4.71 -5.49 -3.48
CA PHE A 176 -5.63 -5.31 -4.59
C PHE A 176 -4.92 -4.93 -5.90
N GLU A 177 -3.90 -4.07 -5.83
CA GLU A 177 -3.08 -3.72 -6.99
C GLU A 177 -2.23 -4.91 -7.46
N TYR A 178 -1.65 -5.67 -6.52
CA TYR A 178 -0.93 -6.88 -6.88
C TYR A 178 -1.83 -7.85 -7.64
N ILE A 179 -3.08 -8.02 -7.18
CA ILE A 179 -4.05 -8.91 -7.85
C ILE A 179 -4.49 -8.35 -9.21
N ALA A 180 -4.75 -7.05 -9.33
CA ALA A 180 -5.05 -6.43 -10.62
C ALA A 180 -3.94 -6.70 -11.64
N ASN A 181 -2.68 -6.53 -11.24
CA ASN A 181 -1.52 -6.86 -12.08
C ASN A 181 -1.40 -8.36 -12.40
N GLN A 182 -1.71 -9.24 -11.45
CA GLN A 182 -1.67 -10.69 -11.73
C GLN A 182 -2.78 -11.13 -12.68
N ILE A 183 -3.94 -10.47 -12.63
CA ILE A 183 -5.02 -10.68 -13.59
C ILE A 183 -4.58 -10.20 -14.98
N GLU A 184 -4.00 -8.99 -15.07
CA GLU A 184 -3.40 -8.48 -16.30
C GLU A 184 -2.36 -9.45 -16.87
N ASN A 185 -1.43 -9.95 -16.04
CA ASN A 185 -0.43 -10.92 -16.47
C ASN A 185 -1.06 -12.21 -16.98
N ALA A 186 -2.07 -12.74 -16.29
CA ALA A 186 -2.75 -13.97 -16.69
C ALA A 186 -3.42 -13.86 -18.07
N ILE A 187 -3.96 -12.67 -18.38
CA ILE A 187 -4.63 -12.39 -19.66
C ILE A 187 -3.61 -12.16 -20.77
N ASN A 188 -2.61 -11.31 -20.50
CA ASN A 188 -1.58 -10.96 -21.48
C ASN A 188 -0.70 -12.16 -21.87
N ASP A 189 -0.56 -13.17 -21.01
CA ASP A 189 0.16 -14.42 -21.31
C ASP A 189 -0.60 -15.37 -22.25
N CYS A 190 -1.93 -15.22 -22.39
CA CYS A 190 -2.77 -16.09 -23.25
C CYS A 190 -3.91 -15.31 -23.95
N PRO A 191 -3.63 -14.25 -24.73
CA PRO A 191 -4.64 -13.29 -25.19
C PRO A 191 -5.73 -13.89 -26.10
N GLU A 192 -5.47 -15.02 -26.76
CA GLU A 192 -6.42 -15.68 -27.68
C GLU A 192 -7.67 -16.23 -26.97
N ASP A 193 -7.60 -16.46 -25.65
CA ASP A 193 -8.66 -17.12 -24.89
C ASP A 193 -9.54 -16.13 -24.08
N HIS A 194 -9.19 -14.85 -24.08
CA HIS A 194 -9.78 -13.81 -23.22
C HIS A 194 -10.50 -12.76 -24.06
N VAL A 195 -11.61 -13.16 -24.70
CA VAL A 195 -12.40 -12.28 -25.54
C VAL A 195 -13.35 -11.42 -24.69
N GLY A 196 -12.97 -10.16 -24.48
CA GLY A 196 -13.79 -9.14 -23.82
C GLY A 196 -14.39 -8.15 -24.82
N GLY A 197 -15.53 -8.49 -25.43
CA GLY A 197 -16.63 -7.61 -25.83
C GLY A 197 -16.43 -6.42 -26.80
N ASN A 198 -15.22 -5.92 -27.05
CA ASN A 198 -14.98 -4.85 -28.01
C ASN A 198 -13.66 -5.12 -28.73
N GLU A 199 -13.76 -5.53 -30.01
CA GLU A 199 -12.64 -5.66 -30.96
C GLU A 199 -11.83 -4.35 -31.17
N GLU A 200 -12.15 -3.28 -30.45
CA GLU A 200 -11.67 -1.92 -30.68
C GLU A 200 -10.75 -1.36 -29.58
N ILE A 201 -10.16 -2.22 -28.74
CA ILE A 201 -9.03 -1.85 -27.85
C ILE A 201 -7.72 -2.29 -28.50
N ALA A 202 -7.64 -2.11 -29.81
CA ALA A 202 -6.38 -1.96 -30.52
C ALA A 202 -5.99 -0.48 -30.43
N ASN A 203 -5.26 -0.11 -29.39
CA ASN A 203 -4.49 1.13 -29.42
C ASN A 203 -3.68 1.13 -30.72
N SER A 204 -3.71 2.24 -31.48
CA SER A 204 -3.14 2.34 -32.83
C SER A 204 -1.60 2.21 -32.92
N ASP A 205 -0.96 1.67 -31.88
CA ASP A 205 0.49 1.45 -31.74
C ASP A 205 0.89 -0.02 -31.61
N GLY A 206 -0.04 -0.99 -31.76
CA GLY A 206 0.31 -2.40 -31.90
C GLY A 206 0.78 -3.12 -30.62
N ASP A 207 0.61 -2.49 -29.45
CA ASP A 207 0.82 -3.13 -28.13
C ASP A 207 -0.54 -3.17 -27.41
N SER A 208 -1.36 -4.17 -27.75
CA SER A 208 -2.67 -4.40 -27.11
C SER A 208 -2.48 -5.07 -25.75
N LYS A 209 -1.99 -4.33 -24.77
CA LYS A 209 -2.00 -4.75 -23.36
C LYS A 209 -3.24 -4.21 -22.68
N ILE A 210 -3.97 -5.08 -22.02
CA ILE A 210 -5.09 -4.70 -21.14
C ILE A 210 -4.48 -4.19 -19.84
N ASP A 211 -4.65 -2.91 -19.53
CA ASP A 211 -4.26 -2.31 -18.24
C ASP A 211 -5.48 -2.33 -17.31
N ILE A 212 -5.43 -3.11 -16.23
CA ILE A 212 -6.49 -3.17 -15.22
C ILE A 212 -6.08 -2.25 -14.07
N THR A 213 -6.77 -1.12 -13.95
CA THR A 213 -6.49 -0.16 -12.89
C THR A 213 -7.55 -0.24 -11.79
N VAL A 214 -7.11 -0.22 -10.54
CA VAL A 214 -8.01 0.05 -9.40
C VAL A 214 -8.39 1.53 -9.45
N VAL A 215 -9.65 1.80 -9.78
CA VAL A 215 -10.17 3.15 -10.01
C VAL A 215 -10.49 3.83 -8.69
N GLU A 216 -11.18 3.13 -7.81
CA GLU A 216 -11.72 3.68 -6.56
C GLU A 216 -11.53 2.72 -5.39
N TRP A 217 -11.25 3.29 -4.22
CA TRP A 217 -11.09 2.55 -2.98
C TRP A 217 -12.25 2.92 -2.08
N GLN A 218 -12.97 1.93 -1.54
CA GLN A 218 -14.02 2.26 -0.58
C GLN A 218 -13.41 2.45 0.80
N GLU A 219 -13.19 3.71 1.20
CA GLU A 219 -13.06 4.07 2.59
C GLU A 219 -14.45 4.18 3.27
N ILE A 220 -14.47 4.32 4.59
CA ILE A 220 -15.70 4.17 5.41
C ILE A 220 -16.82 5.15 5.03
N ASP A 221 -16.53 6.22 4.28
CA ASP A 221 -17.44 7.33 3.98
C ASP A 221 -17.42 7.76 2.50
N ASP A 222 -17.04 6.86 1.58
CA ASP A 222 -16.87 7.21 0.17
C ASP A 222 -18.13 6.87 -0.66
N ASP A 223 -18.99 7.88 -0.85
CA ASP A 223 -20.23 7.80 -1.62
C ASP A 223 -19.97 7.63 -3.13
N GLU A 224 -18.91 8.24 -3.67
CA GLU A 224 -18.55 8.16 -5.09
C GLU A 224 -18.23 6.71 -5.49
N ALA A 225 -17.42 6.03 -4.66
CA ALA A 225 -17.07 4.62 -4.84
C ALA A 225 -18.28 3.68 -4.82
N LEU A 226 -19.31 4.02 -4.06
CA LEU A 226 -20.57 3.29 -4.03
C LEU A 226 -21.42 3.56 -5.27
N GLU A 227 -21.51 4.82 -5.72
CA GLU A 227 -22.23 5.20 -6.93
C GLU A 227 -21.68 4.47 -8.17
N TYR A 228 -20.35 4.47 -8.34
CA TYR A 228 -19.68 3.73 -9.41
C TYR A 228 -20.03 2.24 -9.37
N TYR A 229 -19.94 1.61 -8.19
CA TYR A 229 -20.30 0.22 -8.02
C TYR A 229 -21.75 -0.08 -8.41
N TYR A 230 -22.70 0.74 -7.96
CA TYR A 230 -24.11 0.54 -8.26
C TYR A 230 -24.41 0.72 -9.75
N GLN A 231 -23.73 1.63 -10.43
CA GLN A 231 -23.83 1.80 -11.88
C GLN A 231 -23.35 0.55 -12.63
N ALA A 232 -22.14 0.07 -12.35
CA ALA A 232 -21.60 -1.13 -12.98
C ALA A 232 -22.46 -2.38 -12.69
N GLU A 233 -22.93 -2.53 -11.44
CA GLU A 233 -23.82 -3.63 -11.05
C GLU A 233 -25.19 -3.55 -11.74
N ALA A 234 -25.72 -2.34 -11.98
CA ALA A 234 -26.97 -2.16 -12.72
C ALA A 234 -26.83 -2.63 -14.18
N PHE A 235 -25.74 -2.28 -14.86
CA PHE A 235 -25.45 -2.76 -16.21
C PHE A 235 -25.26 -4.27 -16.26
N ARG A 236 -24.55 -4.85 -15.29
CA ARG A 236 -24.39 -6.30 -15.16
C ARG A 236 -25.74 -7.03 -14.99
N ARG A 237 -26.62 -6.50 -14.15
CA ARG A 237 -27.96 -7.08 -13.95
C ARG A 237 -28.85 -6.93 -15.18
N LEU A 238 -28.69 -5.83 -15.91
CA LEU A 238 -29.40 -5.59 -17.17
C LEU A 238 -28.95 -6.61 -18.23
N ALA A 239 -27.65 -6.80 -18.42
CA ALA A 239 -27.08 -7.83 -19.31
C ALA A 239 -27.68 -9.21 -19.00
N ARG A 240 -27.67 -9.59 -17.71
CA ARG A 240 -28.25 -10.85 -17.25
C ARG A 240 -29.72 -11.01 -17.60
N LYS A 241 -30.50 -9.94 -17.43
CA LYS A 241 -31.95 -9.98 -17.66
C LYS A 241 -32.31 -9.99 -19.14
N LEU A 242 -31.46 -9.41 -19.98
CA LEU A 242 -31.64 -9.36 -21.43
C LEU A 242 -31.12 -10.62 -22.13
N GLU A 243 -30.44 -11.53 -21.41
CA GLU A 243 -29.76 -12.71 -21.98
C GLU A 243 -28.85 -12.33 -23.16
N SER A 244 -28.34 -11.09 -23.13
CA SER A 244 -27.51 -10.55 -24.20
C SER A 244 -26.07 -10.97 -23.98
N GLU A 245 -25.44 -11.43 -25.06
CA GLU A 245 -23.99 -11.65 -25.11
C GLU A 245 -23.23 -10.31 -25.20
N ASP A 246 -23.94 -9.22 -25.54
CA ASP A 246 -23.37 -7.88 -25.65
C ASP A 246 -23.07 -7.31 -24.25
N GLN A 247 -21.86 -6.77 -24.12
CA GLN A 247 -21.38 -6.23 -22.86
C GLN A 247 -21.75 -4.75 -22.76
N PHE A 248 -22.61 -4.41 -21.79
CA PHE A 248 -22.93 -3.01 -21.46
C PHE A 248 -21.86 -2.31 -20.62
N TRP A 249 -20.79 -3.03 -20.24
CA TRP A 249 -19.66 -2.54 -19.47
C TRP A 249 -18.37 -3.26 -19.89
N PRO A 250 -17.19 -2.60 -19.91
CA PRO A 250 -15.93 -3.27 -20.17
C PRO A 250 -15.74 -4.48 -19.26
N SER A 251 -15.69 -5.69 -19.84
CA SER A 251 -15.62 -6.94 -19.08
C SER A 251 -14.48 -7.83 -19.55
N ILE A 252 -13.89 -8.53 -18.59
CA ILE A 252 -12.82 -9.50 -18.76
C ILE A 252 -13.33 -10.85 -18.27
N TRP A 253 -13.03 -11.88 -19.05
CA TRP A 253 -13.43 -13.25 -18.77
C TRP A 253 -12.22 -14.07 -18.37
N LEU A 254 -12.26 -14.63 -17.16
CA LEU A 254 -11.25 -15.51 -16.61
C LEU A 254 -11.70 -16.95 -16.72
N HIS A 255 -10.77 -17.81 -17.09
CA HIS A 255 -10.89 -19.26 -17.05
C HIS A 255 -10.43 -19.79 -15.68
N GLU A 256 -10.80 -21.02 -15.36
CA GLU A 256 -10.36 -21.67 -14.11
C GLU A 256 -8.82 -21.75 -14.00
N ARG A 257 -8.14 -21.94 -15.14
CA ARG A 257 -6.66 -21.93 -15.20
C ARG A 257 -6.06 -20.59 -14.77
N ASP A 258 -6.73 -19.47 -15.09
CA ASP A 258 -6.23 -18.13 -14.77
C ASP A 258 -6.39 -17.86 -13.27
N VAL A 259 -7.52 -18.29 -12.70
CA VAL A 259 -7.76 -18.24 -11.26
C VAL A 259 -6.74 -19.09 -10.50
N GLN A 260 -6.39 -20.26 -11.04
CA GLN A 260 -5.34 -21.11 -10.47
C GLN A 260 -3.96 -20.43 -10.56
N PHE A 261 -3.62 -19.84 -11.70
CA PHE A 261 -2.39 -19.07 -11.89
C PHE A 261 -2.28 -17.92 -10.88
N ILE A 262 -3.34 -17.11 -10.73
CA ILE A 262 -3.39 -16.00 -9.77
C ILE A 262 -3.25 -16.55 -8.34
N SER A 263 -3.92 -17.65 -8.01
CA SER A 263 -3.85 -18.27 -6.68
C SER A 263 -2.43 -18.75 -6.35
N ASP A 264 -1.71 -19.33 -7.32
CA ASP A 264 -0.32 -19.75 -7.15
C ASP A 264 0.61 -18.55 -6.96
N ARG A 265 0.39 -17.44 -7.69
CA ARG A 265 1.12 -16.17 -7.50
C ARG A 265 0.82 -15.50 -6.17
N MET A 266 -0.43 -15.59 -5.69
CA MET A 266 -0.78 -15.13 -4.35
C MET A 266 -0.06 -15.94 -3.28
N ARG A 267 0.02 -17.27 -3.45
CA ARG A 267 0.76 -18.16 -2.55
C ARG A 267 2.24 -17.79 -2.48
N GLU A 268 2.86 -17.43 -3.61
CA GLU A 268 4.26 -17.01 -3.67
C GLU A 268 4.54 -15.73 -2.85
N VAL A 269 3.57 -14.81 -2.80
CA VAL A 269 3.71 -13.52 -2.09
C VAL A 269 3.34 -13.60 -0.61
N MET A 270 2.75 -14.71 -0.15
CA MET A 270 2.33 -14.91 1.24
C MET A 270 3.39 -14.58 2.31
N PRO A 271 4.67 -14.98 2.18
CA PRO A 271 5.70 -14.59 3.16
C PRO A 271 5.87 -13.07 3.26
N SER A 272 5.78 -12.37 2.13
CA SER A 272 5.89 -10.91 2.10
C SER A 272 4.63 -10.24 2.64
N LEU A 273 3.45 -10.82 2.42
CA LEU A 273 2.19 -10.35 3.02
C LEU A 273 2.20 -10.49 4.55
N ARG A 274 2.79 -11.56 5.10
CA ARG A 274 2.96 -11.69 6.55
C ARG A 274 3.88 -10.63 7.12
N ASP A 275 4.99 -10.37 6.43
CA ASP A 275 5.94 -9.33 6.81
C ASP A 275 5.27 -7.96 6.81
N GLU A 276 4.47 -7.68 5.78
CA GLU A 276 3.69 -6.45 5.68
C GLU A 276 2.65 -6.31 6.79
N CYS A 277 1.98 -7.40 7.21
CA CYS A 277 1.03 -7.35 8.32
C CYS A 277 1.65 -6.88 9.65
N PHE A 278 2.97 -6.91 9.80
CA PHE A 278 3.65 -6.32 10.97
C PHE A 278 3.82 -4.81 10.87
N LEU A 279 3.73 -4.23 9.67
CA LEU A 279 3.85 -2.81 9.44
C LEU A 279 2.46 -2.14 9.57
N PRO A 280 2.36 -0.96 10.19
CA PRO A 280 1.13 -0.23 10.25
C PRO A 280 0.80 0.29 8.85
N ASP A 281 -0.48 0.19 8.54
CA ASP A 281 -1.02 0.76 7.34
C ASP A 281 -1.24 2.26 7.55
N LEU A 282 -0.23 3.05 7.21
CA LEU A 282 -0.33 4.50 7.12
C LEU A 282 -0.50 4.85 5.66
N GLU A 283 -1.73 4.65 5.17
CA GLU A 283 -2.15 5.18 3.87
C GLU A 283 -2.41 6.68 4.05
N TYR A 284 -1.76 7.48 3.21
CA TYR A 284 -2.01 8.92 3.14
C TYR A 284 -2.88 9.19 1.93
N SER A 285 -4.04 9.80 2.16
CA SER A 285 -4.82 10.41 1.08
C SER A 285 -4.11 11.68 0.64
N ALA A 286 -3.84 11.77 -0.66
CA ALA A 286 -3.37 13.00 -1.29
C ALA A 286 -4.37 13.32 -2.40
N GLU A 287 -5.04 14.46 -2.31
CA GLU A 287 -5.98 14.91 -3.33
C GLU A 287 -5.17 15.43 -4.53
N TYR A 288 -5.20 14.70 -5.65
CA TYR A 288 -4.62 15.16 -6.91
C TYR A 288 -5.73 15.70 -7.82
N LYS A 289 -5.62 16.99 -8.20
CA LYS A 289 -6.46 17.59 -9.24
C LYS A 289 -5.68 17.68 -10.53
N VAL A 290 -5.94 16.77 -11.47
CA VAL A 290 -5.42 16.87 -12.84
C VAL A 290 -6.46 17.61 -13.69
N PRO A 291 -6.19 18.81 -14.20
CA PRO A 291 -7.10 19.48 -15.13
C PRO A 291 -6.98 18.82 -16.50
N ILE A 292 -8.03 18.13 -16.97
CA ILE A 292 -7.97 17.33 -18.21
C ILE A 292 -8.27 18.16 -19.48
N ILE A 293 -8.75 19.40 -19.41
CA ILE A 293 -9.07 20.19 -20.63
C ILE A 293 -8.71 21.67 -20.46
N PRO A 294 -8.03 22.32 -21.43
CA PRO A 294 -7.93 23.77 -21.49
C PRO A 294 -9.28 24.39 -21.90
N GLU A 295 -9.78 25.32 -21.08
CA GLU A 295 -11.02 26.08 -21.29
C GLU A 295 -11.07 26.81 -22.65
N PRO A 296 -12.27 26.91 -23.29
CA PRO A 296 -13.39 27.71 -22.75
C PRO A 296 -14.74 27.00 -22.58
N LEU A 297 -14.81 25.66 -22.55
CA LEU A 297 -16.06 24.90 -22.32
C LEU A 297 -16.04 24.20 -20.96
N GLY A 298 -16.00 24.98 -19.88
CA GLY A 298 -16.13 24.48 -18.52
C GLY A 298 -17.60 24.20 -18.17
N PHE A 299 -17.98 22.93 -18.08
CA PHE A 299 -19.17 22.52 -17.31
C PHE A 299 -19.11 21.13 -16.68
N VAL A 300 -18.11 20.29 -16.97
CA VAL A 300 -17.89 19.04 -16.22
C VAL A 300 -16.39 18.83 -16.08
N ALA A 301 -15.82 19.28 -14.96
CA ALA A 301 -14.53 18.79 -14.53
C ALA A 301 -14.74 17.41 -13.93
N LEU A 302 -14.43 16.36 -14.68
CA LEU A 302 -14.19 15.04 -14.09
C LEU A 302 -12.90 15.17 -13.28
N SER A 303 -13.01 15.56 -12.01
CA SER A 303 -11.91 15.46 -11.07
C SER A 303 -11.68 13.99 -10.80
N ARG A 304 -10.55 13.46 -11.28
CA ARG A 304 -10.09 12.15 -10.85
C ARG A 304 -9.52 12.32 -9.44
N ASN A 305 -10.31 12.01 -8.42
CA ASN A 305 -9.84 12.03 -7.04
C ASN A 305 -9.02 10.76 -6.78
N GLU A 306 -7.78 10.71 -7.26
CA GLU A 306 -6.86 9.63 -6.93
C GLU A 306 -6.43 9.81 -5.46
N SER A 307 -7.17 9.23 -4.52
CA SER A 307 -6.78 9.16 -3.11
C SER A 307 -5.61 8.19 -2.94
N ARG A 308 -4.40 8.60 -3.33
CA ARG A 308 -3.19 7.90 -2.88
C ARG A 308 -1.89 8.69 -3.04
N ALA A 309 -1.10 8.73 -1.96
CA ALA A 309 0.35 8.78 -2.06
C ALA A 309 0.95 7.42 -1.70
N ASP A 310 1.88 6.90 -2.51
CA ASP A 310 2.60 5.65 -2.19
C ASP A 310 3.21 5.76 -0.78
N PRO A 311 2.93 4.82 0.15
CA PRO A 311 3.47 4.87 1.50
C PRO A 311 4.99 4.87 1.52
N VAL A 312 5.64 4.23 0.54
CA VAL A 312 7.11 4.26 0.42
C VAL A 312 7.59 5.67 0.08
N ALA A 313 6.97 6.34 -0.90
CA ALA A 313 7.31 7.72 -1.26
C ALA A 313 7.05 8.68 -0.09
N THR A 314 5.87 8.60 0.53
CA THR A 314 5.45 9.53 1.59
C THR A 314 6.29 9.36 2.85
N MET A 315 6.48 8.11 3.32
CA MET A 315 7.34 7.84 4.47
C MET A 315 8.81 8.06 4.13
N GLY A 316 9.23 7.83 2.89
CA GLY A 316 10.57 8.14 2.40
C GLY A 316 10.86 9.64 2.54
N CYS A 317 9.94 10.50 2.11
CA CYS A 317 10.04 11.95 2.33
C CYS A 317 10.12 12.29 3.82
N ALA A 318 9.27 11.70 4.66
CA ALA A 318 9.33 11.89 6.11
C ALA A 318 10.69 11.48 6.71
N ALA A 319 11.27 10.37 6.23
CA ALA A 319 12.59 9.91 6.64
C ALA A 319 13.71 10.88 6.22
N VAL A 320 13.66 11.42 5.00
CA VAL A 320 14.62 12.43 4.52
C VAL A 320 14.54 13.69 5.37
N ILE A 321 13.33 14.19 5.65
CA ILE A 321 13.13 15.36 6.51
C ILE A 321 13.68 15.09 7.91
N ALA A 322 13.35 13.94 8.51
CA ALA A 322 13.87 13.55 9.81
C ALA A 322 15.41 13.46 9.83
N ALA A 323 16.02 12.94 8.76
CA ALA A 323 17.47 12.85 8.62
C ALA A 323 18.11 14.23 8.53
N VAL A 324 17.56 15.13 7.73
CA VAL A 324 18.04 16.53 7.60
C VAL A 324 17.94 17.26 8.93
N LEU A 325 16.81 17.14 9.64
CA LEU A 325 16.64 17.75 10.97
C LEU A 325 17.64 17.17 11.99
N THR A 326 17.85 15.86 11.97
CA THR A 326 18.84 15.19 12.84
C THR A 326 20.26 15.67 12.51
N ALA A 327 20.62 15.77 11.23
CA ALA A 327 21.93 16.24 10.79
C ALA A 327 22.16 17.71 11.17
N LEU A 328 21.16 18.57 11.00
CA LEU A 328 21.21 19.97 11.41
C LEU A 328 21.37 20.08 12.94
N MET A 329 20.68 19.24 13.70
CA MET A 329 20.85 19.15 15.16
C MET A 329 22.28 18.75 15.54
N ILE A 330 22.83 17.71 14.91
CA ILE A 330 24.22 17.27 15.15
C ILE A 330 25.21 18.37 14.76
N TYR A 331 25.00 19.03 13.62
CA TYR A 331 25.81 20.16 13.15
C TYR A 331 25.83 21.30 14.18
N LEU A 332 24.65 21.71 14.66
CA LEU A 332 24.53 22.74 15.70
C LEU A 332 25.21 22.34 17.01
N LEU A 333 25.26 21.04 17.33
CA LEU A 333 25.97 20.53 18.50
C LEU A 333 27.49 20.56 18.34
N ILE A 334 28.03 20.31 17.14
CA ILE A 334 29.46 20.20 16.88
C ILE A 334 30.11 21.58 16.64
N ILE A 335 29.49 22.43 15.82
CA ILE A 335 30.17 23.61 15.26
C ILE A 335 30.05 24.87 16.08
N LEU A 336 29.05 25.00 16.95
CA LEU A 336 29.00 26.16 17.83
C LEU A 336 29.69 25.84 19.17
N PRO A 337 30.92 26.35 19.41
CA PRO A 337 31.45 26.47 20.77
C PRO A 337 30.59 27.51 21.49
N TRP A 338 29.51 27.06 22.12
CA TRP A 338 28.59 27.94 22.87
C TRP A 338 29.13 28.35 24.25
N VAL A 339 30.40 28.09 24.55
CA VAL A 339 31.03 28.76 25.68
C VAL A 339 31.29 30.19 25.22
N PRO A 340 30.59 31.22 25.75
CA PRO A 340 31.09 32.57 25.60
C PRO A 340 32.50 32.57 26.20
N GLY A 341 33.49 32.73 25.34
CA GLY A 341 34.88 32.86 25.74
C GLY A 341 35.00 33.95 26.78
N LYS A 342 35.81 33.68 27.81
CA LYS A 342 36.67 34.73 28.34
C LYS A 342 37.62 35.19 27.25
#